data_AF-A0A2E8NAX2-F1
#
_entry.id   AF-A0A2E8NAX2-F1
#
_cell.length_a   1.000
_cell.length_b   1.000
_cell.length_c   1.000
_cell.angle_alpha   90.00
_cell.angle_beta   90.00
_cell.angle_gamma   90.00
#
_symmetry.space_group_name_H-M   'P 1'
#
loop_
_entity.id
_entity.type
_entity.pdbx_description
1 polymer ?
#
loop_
_entity_poly.entity_id
_entity_poly.type
_entity_poly.pdbx_seq_one_letter_code
_entity_poly.pdbx_strand_id
1 'polypeptide(L)'
;MIKYLGSKRRLVPVLETLFDFSGARTALDLFTGTTRVAQAFKGRGATVTAVDSARYAEAFAQCYVATDARDLDAGDLAAAVDHLDGLPGEEGYVTEVFCRRSRFLRPENGVRIDAIRRALDEDFAGSPLFPVLLTSLVEAADRVDSTTGVQMAYLKAWAARADRALCLRVPDLLDGAGTAVRGDALELVRDGSLGGFDLAYLDPPYNRHRYTANYHVWETLVAWDAPEHYGVACKRTEVRDEPTSVFNRKREMPAALAEVVAGVDAGVVVLSYNDESWITRDELVDLCAVRGEVRVLVFQQDRYVGARIGIHGPDGRPVGEVSHTRNVEYVVLAGDAATVRRMEAAVGDRSR
;
A
#
# COMPACT_ATOMS: atom_id res chain seq x y z
N MET A 1 4.69 9.32 -1.03
CA MET A 1 3.87 8.16 -0.58
C MET A 1 2.83 8.57 0.44
N ILE A 2 1.59 8.09 0.32
CA ILE A 2 0.47 8.41 1.23
C ILE A 2 0.64 7.77 2.63
N LYS A 3 -0.11 8.26 3.63
CA LYS A 3 -0.27 7.52 4.90
C LYS A 3 -0.94 6.17 4.62
N TYR A 4 -0.34 5.08 5.12
CA TYR A 4 -0.81 3.73 4.87
C TYR A 4 -0.67 2.84 6.10
N LEU A 5 -1.73 2.12 6.43
CA LEU A 5 -1.75 1.14 7.52
C LEU A 5 -0.85 -0.04 7.14
N GLY A 6 -0.02 -0.49 8.09
CA GLY A 6 0.91 -1.60 7.83
C GLY A 6 2.16 -1.23 7.03
N SER A 7 2.44 0.07 6.80
CA SER A 7 3.63 0.51 6.06
C SER A 7 4.93 -0.11 6.58
N LYS A 8 5.62 -0.87 5.72
CA LYS A 8 6.86 -1.60 6.02
C LYS A 8 8.12 -0.72 6.06
N ARG A 9 7.98 0.60 6.25
CA ARG A 9 9.07 1.57 6.18
C ARG A 9 10.30 1.18 7.01
N ARG A 10 10.11 0.62 8.21
CA ARG A 10 11.20 0.19 9.09
C ARG A 10 11.87 -1.11 8.66
N LEU A 11 11.16 -1.98 7.93
CA LEU A 11 11.68 -3.26 7.44
C LEU A 11 12.38 -3.16 6.09
N VAL A 12 12.16 -2.10 5.31
CA VAL A 12 12.76 -1.93 3.97
C VAL A 12 14.27 -2.23 3.94
N PRO A 13 15.13 -1.70 4.83
CA PRO A 13 16.57 -1.99 4.75
C PRO A 13 16.90 -3.48 4.95
N VAL A 14 16.11 -4.19 5.76
CA VAL A 14 16.25 -5.63 5.96
C VAL A 14 15.79 -6.39 4.72
N LEU A 15 14.65 -6.01 4.14
CA LEU A 15 14.12 -6.64 2.94
C LEU A 15 15.07 -6.46 1.74
N GLU A 16 15.69 -5.29 1.58
CA GLU A 16 16.75 -5.06 0.61
C GLU A 16 17.95 -5.99 0.83
N THR A 17 18.39 -6.14 2.08
CA THR A 17 19.49 -7.06 2.42
C THR A 17 19.11 -8.51 2.09
N LEU A 18 17.89 -8.93 2.42
CA LEU A 18 17.40 -10.27 2.10
C LEU A 18 17.35 -10.49 0.59
N PHE A 19 16.89 -9.50 -0.17
CA PHE A 19 16.89 -9.54 -1.63
C PHE A 19 18.30 -9.70 -2.19
N ASP A 20 19.24 -8.83 -1.81
CA ASP A 20 20.63 -8.87 -2.28
C ASP A 20 21.29 -10.25 -2.04
N PHE A 21 21.06 -10.85 -0.86
CA PHE A 21 21.67 -12.14 -0.48
C PHE A 21 20.89 -13.38 -0.95
N SER A 22 19.66 -13.19 -1.43
CA SER A 22 18.92 -14.24 -2.12
C SER A 22 19.55 -14.58 -3.48
N GLY A 23 20.17 -13.59 -4.13
CA GLY A 23 20.67 -13.67 -5.50
C GLY A 23 19.57 -13.51 -6.56
N ALA A 24 18.37 -13.09 -6.16
CA ALA A 24 17.23 -12.86 -7.03
C ALA A 24 17.47 -11.71 -8.02
N ARG A 25 16.87 -11.83 -9.20
CA ARG A 25 16.81 -10.78 -10.23
C ARG A 25 15.38 -10.42 -10.59
N THR A 26 14.44 -11.36 -10.42
CA THR A 26 13.01 -11.09 -10.52
C THR A 26 12.37 -11.16 -9.14
N ALA A 27 11.46 -10.22 -8.85
CA ALA A 27 10.74 -10.18 -7.59
C ALA A 27 9.24 -10.00 -7.80
N LEU A 28 8.44 -10.70 -7.00
CA LEU A 28 7.00 -10.51 -6.89
C LEU A 28 6.69 -9.84 -5.55
N ASP A 29 5.99 -8.71 -5.55
CA ASP A 29 5.36 -8.11 -4.37
C ASP A 29 3.85 -8.34 -4.49
N LEU A 30 3.36 -9.44 -3.91
CA LEU A 30 2.01 -9.96 -4.17
C LEU A 30 0.89 -9.16 -3.47
N PHE A 31 1.25 -8.34 -2.48
CA PHE A 31 0.33 -7.51 -1.70
C PHE A 31 0.92 -6.10 -1.55
N THR A 32 1.11 -5.41 -2.67
CA THR A 32 2.05 -4.29 -2.76
C THR A 32 1.58 -3.02 -2.02
N GLY A 33 0.27 -2.78 -1.93
CA GLY A 33 -0.31 -1.61 -1.29
C GLY A 33 0.26 -0.29 -1.81
N THR A 34 1.17 0.32 -1.06
CA THR A 34 1.86 1.57 -1.47
C THR A 34 3.15 1.35 -2.24
N THR A 35 3.46 0.11 -2.63
CA THR A 35 4.63 -0.28 -3.45
C THR A 35 5.98 -0.08 -2.78
N ARG A 36 6.01 0.08 -1.46
CA ARG A 36 7.26 0.39 -0.76
C ARG A 36 8.32 -0.71 -0.86
N VAL A 37 7.89 -1.97 -0.81
CA VAL A 37 8.81 -3.13 -0.93
C VAL A 37 9.17 -3.35 -2.40
N ALA A 38 8.19 -3.29 -3.30
CA ALA A 38 8.44 -3.30 -4.75
C ALA A 38 9.46 -2.24 -5.19
N GLN A 39 9.33 -0.99 -4.74
CA GLN A 39 10.29 0.09 -4.99
C GLN A 39 11.69 -0.25 -4.47
N ALA A 40 11.78 -0.81 -3.27
CA ALA A 40 13.06 -1.19 -2.68
C ALA A 40 13.77 -2.26 -3.53
N PHE A 41 13.05 -3.29 -3.98
CA PHE A 41 13.61 -4.31 -4.87
C PHE A 41 13.97 -3.76 -6.24
N LYS A 42 13.13 -2.91 -6.83
CA LYS A 42 13.43 -2.23 -8.11
C LYS A 42 14.68 -1.37 -8.00
N GLY A 43 14.83 -0.61 -6.91
CA GLY A 43 16.03 0.17 -6.62
C GLY A 43 17.30 -0.67 -6.44
N ARG A 44 17.17 -1.97 -6.16
CA ARG A 44 18.27 -2.96 -6.14
C ARG A 44 18.49 -3.64 -7.49
N GLY A 45 17.82 -3.18 -8.55
CA GLY A 45 17.98 -3.67 -9.92
C GLY A 45 17.10 -4.87 -10.26
N ALA A 46 16.08 -5.18 -9.45
CA ALA A 46 15.15 -6.25 -9.74
C ALA A 46 14.16 -5.87 -10.85
N THR A 47 13.77 -6.82 -11.68
CA THR A 47 12.53 -6.74 -12.46
C THR A 47 11.38 -7.13 -11.55
N VAL A 48 10.54 -6.16 -11.17
CA VAL A 48 9.51 -6.36 -10.14
C VAL A 48 8.12 -6.44 -10.74
N THR A 49 7.34 -7.44 -10.33
CA THR A 49 5.87 -7.46 -10.51
C THR A 49 5.21 -7.09 -9.19
N ALA A 50 4.41 -6.03 -9.19
CA ALA A 50 3.67 -5.54 -8.03
C ALA A 50 2.17 -5.77 -8.23
N VAL A 51 1.54 -6.45 -7.26
CA VAL A 51 0.16 -6.90 -7.34
C VAL A 51 -0.67 -6.30 -6.21
N ASP A 52 -1.86 -5.82 -6.52
CA ASP A 52 -2.90 -5.50 -5.53
C ASP A 52 -4.29 -5.61 -6.14
N SER A 53 -5.32 -5.71 -5.30
CA SER A 53 -6.71 -5.64 -5.75
C SER A 53 -7.22 -4.20 -5.86
N ALA A 54 -6.60 -3.26 -5.12
CA ALA A 54 -7.01 -1.87 -5.04
C ALA A 54 -6.55 -1.04 -6.26
N ARG A 55 -7.41 -0.15 -6.75
CA ARG A 55 -7.10 0.72 -7.90
C ARG A 55 -6.01 1.74 -7.56
N TYR A 56 -6.03 2.30 -6.35
CA TYR A 56 -4.99 3.26 -5.96
C TYR A 56 -3.61 2.60 -5.85
N ALA A 57 -3.57 1.33 -5.44
CA ALA A 57 -2.34 0.56 -5.35
C ALA A 57 -1.80 0.22 -6.75
N GLU A 58 -2.69 -0.12 -7.69
CA GLU A 58 -2.34 -0.24 -9.11
C GLU A 58 -1.76 1.06 -9.66
N ALA A 59 -2.39 2.22 -9.41
CA ALA A 59 -1.87 3.51 -9.87
C ALA A 59 -0.46 3.80 -9.32
N PHE A 60 -0.21 3.49 -8.06
CA PHE A 60 1.12 3.58 -7.47
C PHE A 60 2.10 2.58 -8.09
N ALA A 61 1.68 1.35 -8.37
CA ALA A 61 2.52 0.34 -9.02
C ALA A 61 2.86 0.76 -10.45
N GLN A 62 1.92 1.33 -11.19
CA GLN A 62 2.16 1.88 -12.51
C GLN A 62 3.20 3.01 -12.47
N CYS A 63 3.08 3.93 -11.51
CA CYS A 63 4.03 5.03 -11.33
C CYS A 63 5.42 4.59 -10.84
N TYR A 64 5.50 3.81 -9.76
CA TYR A 64 6.76 3.55 -9.08
C TYR A 64 7.46 2.26 -9.52
N VAL A 65 6.72 1.32 -10.12
CA VAL A 65 7.22 0.00 -10.51
C VAL A 65 7.25 -0.16 -12.02
N ALA A 66 6.14 0.05 -12.71
CA ALA A 66 6.05 -0.17 -14.15
C ALA A 66 6.74 0.93 -14.98
N THR A 67 6.63 2.19 -14.56
CA THR A 67 7.28 3.31 -15.23
C THR A 67 8.79 3.24 -15.02
N ASP A 68 9.56 3.21 -16.10
CA ASP A 68 11.01 3.38 -16.09
C ASP A 68 11.33 4.87 -16.20
N ALA A 69 12.04 5.43 -15.21
CA ALA A 69 12.38 6.85 -15.20
C ALA A 69 13.16 7.28 -16.46
N ARG A 70 13.88 6.35 -17.10
CA ARG A 70 14.70 6.60 -18.30
C ARG A 70 13.87 6.79 -19.57
N ASP A 71 12.61 6.33 -19.56
CA ASP A 71 11.70 6.44 -20.69
C ASP A 71 10.90 7.75 -20.69
N LEU A 72 11.04 8.56 -19.63
CA LEU A 72 10.34 9.84 -19.50
C LEU A 72 11.28 11.02 -19.72
N ASP A 73 10.82 12.03 -20.47
CA ASP A 73 11.49 13.32 -20.53
C ASP A 73 11.18 14.12 -19.25
N ALA A 74 12.24 14.48 -18.51
CA ALA A 74 12.12 15.19 -17.25
C ALA A 74 11.57 16.62 -17.42
N GLY A 75 11.83 17.26 -18.57
CA GLY A 75 11.32 18.58 -18.90
C GLY A 75 9.82 18.55 -19.18
N ASP A 76 9.36 17.58 -19.99
CA ASP A 76 7.95 17.38 -20.28
C ASP A 76 7.16 17.04 -19.01
N LEU A 77 7.69 16.16 -18.15
CA LEU A 77 7.07 15.82 -16.89
C LEU A 77 6.98 17.03 -15.94
N ALA A 78 8.04 17.83 -15.84
CA ALA A 78 8.03 19.04 -15.03
C ALA A 78 7.02 20.07 -15.58
N ALA A 79 7.00 20.28 -16.90
CA ALA A 79 6.05 21.20 -17.54
C ALA A 79 4.60 20.74 -17.35
N ALA A 80 4.32 19.43 -17.43
CA ALA A 80 2.99 18.88 -17.15
C ALA A 80 2.56 19.12 -15.70
N VAL A 81 3.47 18.92 -14.73
CA VAL A 81 3.21 19.24 -13.32
C VAL A 81 2.91 20.72 -13.13
N ASP A 82 3.73 21.61 -13.68
CA ASP A 82 3.54 23.07 -13.58
C ASP A 82 2.23 23.54 -14.23
N HIS A 83 1.89 22.96 -15.39
CA HIS A 83 0.62 23.22 -16.07
C HIS A 83 -0.57 22.86 -15.19
N LEU A 84 -0.59 21.63 -14.65
CA LEU A 84 -1.67 21.15 -13.78
C LEU A 84 -1.76 21.97 -12.48
N ASP A 85 -0.64 22.33 -11.85
CA ASP A 85 -0.64 23.13 -10.62
C ASP A 85 -1.12 24.59 -10.84
N GLY A 86 -1.06 25.06 -12.09
CA GLY A 86 -1.52 26.38 -12.52
C GLY A 86 -2.98 26.45 -12.97
N LEU A 87 -3.70 25.32 -13.04
CA LEU A 87 -5.09 25.30 -13.49
C LEU A 87 -6.00 26.10 -12.55
N PRO A 88 -6.99 26.85 -13.10
CA PRO A 88 -8.05 27.43 -12.28
C PRO A 88 -8.86 26.30 -11.63
N GLY A 89 -9.15 26.44 -10.35
CA GLY A 89 -9.98 25.47 -9.63
C GLY A 89 -11.41 25.46 -10.14
N GLU A 90 -12.05 24.30 -10.07
CA GLU A 90 -13.45 24.11 -10.46
C GLU A 90 -14.15 23.15 -9.50
N GLU A 91 -15.47 23.30 -9.34
CA GLU A 91 -16.21 22.40 -8.45
C GLU A 91 -16.60 21.10 -9.16
N GLY A 92 -16.37 19.97 -8.48
CA GLY A 92 -16.79 18.65 -8.93
C GLY A 92 -17.15 17.73 -7.75
N TYR A 93 -17.10 16.42 -8.01
CA TYR A 93 -17.50 15.41 -7.03
C TYR A 93 -16.64 15.47 -5.76
N VAL A 94 -15.32 15.71 -5.87
CA VAL A 94 -14.43 15.75 -4.71
C VAL A 94 -14.77 16.94 -3.82
N THR A 95 -14.99 18.11 -4.41
CA THR A 95 -15.40 19.31 -3.68
C THR A 95 -16.71 19.10 -2.92
N GLU A 96 -17.73 18.56 -3.59
CA GLU A 96 -19.03 18.34 -2.98
C GLU A 96 -18.99 17.24 -1.90
N VAL A 97 -18.44 16.07 -2.23
CA VAL A 97 -18.56 14.88 -1.39
C VAL A 97 -17.45 14.80 -0.35
N PHE A 98 -16.19 15.02 -0.73
CA PHE A 98 -15.02 14.85 0.15
C PHE A 98 -14.52 16.13 0.82
N CYS A 99 -15.15 17.27 0.55
CA CYS A 99 -14.88 18.52 1.27
C CYS A 99 -16.10 19.06 2.03
N ARG A 100 -17.26 19.20 1.38
CA ARG A 100 -18.46 19.79 2.01
C ARG A 100 -19.23 18.79 2.86
N ARG A 101 -19.54 17.61 2.31
CA ARG A 101 -20.30 16.57 3.02
C ARG A 101 -19.46 15.81 4.04
N SER A 102 -18.30 15.34 3.59
CA SER A 102 -17.27 14.76 4.45
C SER A 102 -16.06 15.68 4.46
N ARG A 103 -15.48 15.92 5.64
CA ARG A 103 -14.42 16.93 5.84
C ARG A 103 -13.03 16.32 5.71
N PHE A 104 -12.81 15.55 4.64
CA PHE A 104 -11.52 14.93 4.40
C PHE A 104 -10.52 15.91 3.80
N LEU A 105 -10.99 16.80 2.95
CA LEU A 105 -10.21 17.85 2.31
C LEU A 105 -10.91 19.18 2.51
N ARG A 106 -10.15 20.27 2.44
CA ARG A 106 -10.73 21.61 2.43
C ARG A 106 -11.31 21.94 1.05
N PRO A 107 -12.44 22.66 0.93
CA PRO A 107 -13.03 23.02 -0.37
C PRO A 107 -12.05 23.72 -1.31
N GLU A 108 -11.15 24.56 -0.79
CA GLU A 108 -10.14 25.27 -1.58
C GLU A 108 -9.14 24.30 -2.27
N ASN A 109 -8.88 23.15 -1.64
CA ASN A 109 -8.09 22.08 -2.24
C ASN A 109 -8.95 21.14 -3.08
N GLY A 110 -10.22 20.94 -2.72
CA GLY A 110 -11.19 20.15 -3.49
C GLY A 110 -11.33 20.65 -4.92
N VAL A 111 -11.47 21.96 -5.11
CA VAL A 111 -11.66 22.55 -6.45
C VAL A 111 -10.42 22.39 -7.34
N ARG A 112 -9.23 22.35 -6.73
CA ARG A 112 -7.98 22.06 -7.46
C ARG A 112 -7.89 20.60 -7.85
N ILE A 113 -8.27 19.69 -6.94
CA ILE A 113 -8.27 18.25 -7.23
C ILE A 113 -9.23 17.95 -8.37
N ASP A 114 -10.43 18.55 -8.35
CA ASP A 114 -11.41 18.35 -9.42
C ASP A 114 -10.87 18.85 -10.78
N ALA A 115 -10.28 20.05 -10.82
CA ALA A 115 -9.64 20.62 -12.02
C ALA A 115 -8.52 19.74 -12.57
N ILE A 116 -7.55 19.39 -11.72
CA ILE A 116 -6.38 18.62 -12.13
C ILE A 116 -6.81 17.25 -12.64
N ARG A 117 -7.72 16.57 -11.92
CA ARG A 117 -8.09 15.21 -12.30
C ARG A 117 -8.91 15.19 -13.58
N ARG A 118 -9.71 16.21 -13.88
CA ARG A 118 -10.35 16.35 -15.21
C ARG A 118 -9.32 16.51 -16.32
N ALA A 119 -8.37 17.44 -16.15
CA ALA A 119 -7.30 17.66 -17.13
C ALA A 119 -6.46 16.39 -17.36
N LEU A 120 -6.25 15.56 -16.33
CA LEU A 120 -5.58 14.26 -16.51
C LEU A 120 -6.31 13.33 -17.49
N ASP A 121 -7.64 13.27 -17.43
CA ASP A 121 -8.43 12.44 -18.37
C ASP A 121 -8.53 13.06 -19.77
N GLU A 122 -8.58 14.40 -19.86
CA GLU A 122 -8.74 15.10 -21.13
C GLU A 122 -7.42 15.19 -21.91
N ASP A 123 -6.32 15.52 -21.24
CA ASP A 123 -5.06 15.87 -21.87
C ASP A 123 -4.00 14.76 -21.79
N PHE A 124 -4.11 13.87 -20.80
CA PHE A 124 -3.09 12.85 -20.53
C PHE A 124 -3.62 11.42 -20.65
N ALA A 125 -4.86 11.18 -21.06
CA ALA A 125 -5.37 9.82 -21.25
C ALA A 125 -4.49 9.03 -22.25
N GLY A 126 -4.00 7.87 -21.82
CA GLY A 126 -3.09 7.02 -22.60
C GLY A 126 -1.64 7.54 -22.69
N SER A 127 -1.34 8.70 -22.11
CA SER A 127 0.03 9.20 -22.00
C SER A 127 0.84 8.37 -20.99
N PRO A 128 2.14 8.11 -21.23
CA PRO A 128 3.02 7.50 -20.24
C PRO A 128 3.18 8.37 -18.98
N LEU A 129 2.86 9.66 -19.05
CA LEU A 129 2.90 10.55 -17.88
C LEU A 129 1.69 10.37 -16.95
N PHE A 130 0.58 9.79 -17.44
CA PHE A 130 -0.68 9.72 -16.69
C PHE A 130 -0.53 9.05 -15.32
N PRO A 131 0.08 7.85 -15.18
CA PRO A 131 0.19 7.21 -13.87
C PRO A 131 1.03 8.02 -12.88
N VAL A 132 2.06 8.70 -13.39
CA VAL A 132 2.97 9.55 -12.60
C VAL A 132 2.25 10.79 -12.09
N LEU A 133 1.51 11.48 -12.96
CA LEU A 133 0.77 12.69 -12.62
C LEU A 133 -0.44 12.37 -11.71
N LEU A 134 -1.13 11.26 -11.94
CA LEU A 134 -2.20 10.78 -11.07
C LEU A 134 -1.66 10.46 -9.66
N THR A 135 -0.52 9.77 -9.59
CA THR A 135 0.15 9.49 -8.30
C THR A 135 0.55 10.79 -7.60
N SER A 136 1.12 11.75 -8.33
CA SER A 136 1.45 13.08 -7.81
C SER A 136 0.25 13.78 -7.18
N LEU A 137 -0.93 13.72 -7.84
CA LEU A 137 -2.18 14.29 -7.34
C LEU A 137 -2.66 13.60 -6.06
N VAL A 138 -2.70 12.27 -6.04
CA VAL A 138 -3.15 11.50 -4.86
C VAL A 138 -2.25 11.81 -3.66
N GLU A 139 -0.94 11.88 -3.87
CA GLU A 139 -0.01 12.25 -2.81
C GLU A 139 -0.12 13.71 -2.38
N ALA A 140 -0.41 14.63 -3.31
CA ALA A 140 -0.68 16.03 -2.98
C ALA A 140 -1.93 16.16 -2.11
N ALA A 141 -2.99 15.43 -2.44
CA ALA A 141 -4.22 15.38 -1.65
C ALA A 141 -3.96 14.81 -0.24
N ASP A 142 -3.18 13.73 -0.13
CA ASP A 142 -2.82 13.14 1.18
C ASP A 142 -2.04 14.11 2.08
N ARG A 143 -1.16 14.94 1.49
CA ARG A 143 -0.38 15.96 2.23
C ARG A 143 -1.25 17.05 2.85
N VAL A 144 -2.45 17.30 2.30
CA VAL A 144 -3.37 18.37 2.74
C VAL A 144 -4.71 17.83 3.26
N ASP A 145 -4.79 16.52 3.53
CA ASP A 145 -6.00 15.92 4.09
C ASP A 145 -6.20 16.26 5.58
N SER A 146 -7.38 15.90 6.09
CA SER A 146 -7.78 16.05 7.49
C SER A 146 -8.20 14.71 8.13
N THR A 147 -7.43 13.66 7.87
CA THR A 147 -7.63 12.30 8.43
C THR A 147 -6.62 11.94 9.53
N THR A 148 -6.71 10.74 10.10
CA THR A 148 -5.68 10.14 10.98
C THR A 148 -4.87 9.04 10.28
N GLY A 149 -4.88 9.01 8.94
CA GLY A 149 -4.21 8.00 8.12
C GLY A 149 -5.14 6.96 7.49
N VAL A 150 -6.45 7.04 7.77
CA VAL A 150 -7.52 6.29 7.10
C VAL A 150 -8.76 7.19 6.94
N GLN A 151 -9.60 6.90 5.95
CA GLN A 151 -10.79 7.66 5.57
C GLN A 151 -12.08 7.05 6.13
N MET A 152 -12.00 6.46 7.32
CA MET A 152 -13.18 5.87 7.98
C MET A 152 -14.02 6.90 8.73
N ALA A 153 -13.40 8.02 9.12
CA ALA A 153 -14.00 9.18 9.76
C ALA A 153 -13.08 10.40 9.56
N TYR A 154 -13.62 11.61 9.67
CA TYR A 154 -12.87 12.87 9.63
C TYR A 154 -12.79 13.54 11.00
N LEU A 155 -11.78 14.39 11.18
CA LEU A 155 -11.56 15.12 12.42
C LEU A 155 -12.64 16.21 12.65
N LYS A 156 -12.99 16.46 13.91
CA LYS A 156 -13.93 17.53 14.30
C LYS A 156 -13.39 18.92 13.95
N ALA A 157 -12.09 19.12 14.18
CA ALA A 157 -11.33 20.29 13.76
C ALA A 157 -10.41 19.90 12.60
N TRP A 158 -10.14 20.85 11.70
CA TRP A 158 -9.23 20.62 10.59
C TRP A 158 -7.82 20.31 11.10
N ALA A 159 -7.15 19.34 10.49
CA ALA A 159 -5.73 19.13 10.74
C ALA A 159 -4.94 20.36 10.24
N ALA A 160 -3.90 20.78 10.97
CA ALA A 160 -3.09 21.95 10.59
C ALA A 160 -2.50 21.87 9.17
N ARG A 161 -2.26 20.66 8.65
CA ARG A 161 -1.78 20.46 7.28
C ARG A 161 -2.84 20.77 6.21
N ALA A 162 -4.13 20.69 6.57
CA ALA A 162 -5.22 20.94 5.64
C ALA A 162 -5.32 22.42 5.23
N ASP A 163 -4.70 23.33 5.99
CA ASP A 163 -4.59 24.75 5.65
C ASP A 163 -3.55 25.04 4.55
N ARG A 164 -2.76 24.05 4.17
CA ARG A 164 -1.78 24.19 3.09
C ARG A 164 -2.48 24.08 1.74
N ALA A 165 -1.96 24.82 0.76
CA ALA A 165 -2.37 24.65 -0.63
C ALA A 165 -1.93 23.27 -1.16
N LEU A 166 -2.81 22.63 -1.93
CA LEU A 166 -2.46 21.49 -2.77
C LEU A 166 -1.34 21.90 -3.74
N CYS A 167 -0.27 21.11 -3.78
CA CYS A 167 0.85 21.30 -4.69
C CYS A 167 1.36 19.93 -5.14
N LEU A 168 1.39 19.75 -6.46
CA LEU A 168 1.90 18.58 -7.12
C LEU A 168 3.42 18.49 -6.99
N ARG A 169 3.95 17.28 -7.05
CA ARG A 169 5.40 17.03 -7.04
C ARG A 169 5.69 15.85 -7.94
N VAL A 170 6.74 15.94 -8.74
CA VAL A 170 7.26 14.79 -9.47
C VAL A 170 7.58 13.69 -8.46
N PRO A 171 6.96 12.50 -8.55
CA PRO A 171 7.31 11.35 -7.72
C PRO A 171 8.78 10.95 -7.92
N ASP A 172 9.41 10.40 -6.88
CA ASP A 172 10.78 9.88 -6.97
C ASP A 172 10.77 8.58 -7.80
N LEU A 173 10.87 8.71 -9.13
CA LEU A 173 10.87 7.58 -10.07
C LEU A 173 12.17 6.79 -10.00
N LEU A 174 12.07 5.50 -10.31
CA LEU A 174 13.19 4.56 -10.31
C LEU A 174 13.47 4.06 -11.73
N ASP A 175 14.75 3.89 -12.03
CA ASP A 175 15.20 3.23 -13.25
C ASP A 175 14.80 1.75 -13.25
N GLY A 176 14.57 1.19 -14.43
CA GLY A 176 14.33 -0.23 -14.64
C GLY A 176 12.88 -0.56 -14.97
N ALA A 177 12.69 -1.72 -15.59
CA ALA A 177 11.38 -2.22 -15.96
C ALA A 177 10.68 -2.91 -14.77
N GLY A 178 9.35 -2.88 -14.79
CA GLY A 178 8.51 -3.62 -13.86
C GLY A 178 7.09 -3.77 -14.41
N THR A 179 6.25 -4.47 -13.65
CA THR A 179 4.87 -4.75 -14.03
C THR A 179 3.95 -4.41 -12.88
N ALA A 180 2.85 -3.71 -13.17
CA ALA A 180 1.75 -3.50 -12.25
C ALA A 180 0.58 -4.41 -12.65
N VAL A 181 0.04 -5.17 -11.70
CA VAL A 181 -1.11 -6.06 -11.93
C VAL A 181 -2.19 -5.74 -10.91
N ARG A 182 -3.40 -5.45 -11.39
CA ARG A 182 -4.58 -5.38 -10.53
C ARG A 182 -5.34 -6.69 -10.53
N GLY A 183 -5.43 -7.35 -9.38
CA GLY A 183 -6.18 -8.59 -9.22
C GLY A 183 -6.15 -9.15 -7.80
N ASP A 184 -6.95 -10.19 -7.55
CA ASP A 184 -6.91 -10.91 -6.28
C ASP A 184 -5.70 -11.86 -6.27
N ALA A 185 -4.86 -11.73 -5.24
CA ALA A 185 -3.63 -12.49 -5.10
C ALA A 185 -3.84 -14.01 -5.11
N LEU A 186 -4.92 -14.51 -4.50
CA LEU A 186 -5.19 -15.94 -4.44
C LEU A 186 -5.66 -16.46 -5.81
N GLU A 187 -6.49 -15.70 -6.51
CA GLU A 187 -6.93 -16.06 -7.87
C GLU A 187 -5.76 -16.09 -8.85
N LEU A 188 -4.90 -15.07 -8.83
CA LEU A 188 -3.71 -14.97 -9.68
C LEU A 188 -2.67 -16.07 -9.40
N VAL A 189 -2.57 -16.55 -8.16
CA VAL A 189 -1.73 -17.70 -7.83
C VAL A 189 -2.37 -19.01 -8.32
N ARG A 190 -3.69 -19.16 -8.23
CA ARG A 190 -4.41 -20.35 -8.70
C ARG A 190 -4.35 -20.51 -10.21
N ASP A 191 -4.49 -19.42 -10.95
CA ASP A 191 -4.48 -19.46 -12.42
C ASP A 191 -3.06 -19.53 -13.02
N GLY A 192 -2.03 -19.20 -12.22
CA GLY A 192 -0.63 -19.25 -12.63
C GLY A 192 -0.22 -18.13 -13.61
N SER A 193 -1.04 -17.10 -13.80
CA SER A 193 -0.84 -16.03 -14.78
C SER A 193 0.32 -15.10 -14.46
N LEU A 194 0.78 -15.07 -13.21
CA LEU A 194 1.92 -14.25 -12.78
C LEU A 194 3.27 -14.78 -13.28
N GLY A 195 3.37 -16.07 -13.61
CA GLY A 195 4.63 -16.73 -13.96
C GLY A 195 5.56 -16.97 -12.77
N GLY A 196 6.83 -17.29 -13.05
CA GLY A 196 7.83 -17.66 -12.06
C GLY A 196 8.77 -16.52 -11.67
N PHE A 197 9.16 -16.49 -10.39
CA PHE A 197 10.02 -15.46 -9.81
C PHE A 197 11.22 -16.05 -9.05
N ASP A 198 12.31 -15.30 -8.91
CA ASP A 198 13.39 -15.72 -8.04
C ASP A 198 12.99 -15.54 -6.55
N LEU A 199 12.31 -14.43 -6.24
CA LEU A 199 11.82 -14.11 -4.90
C LEU A 199 10.36 -13.62 -4.92
N ALA A 200 9.52 -14.14 -4.03
CA ALA A 200 8.19 -13.60 -3.76
C ALA A 200 8.11 -13.02 -2.35
N TYR A 201 7.68 -11.77 -2.24
CA TYR A 201 7.37 -11.10 -0.99
C TYR A 201 5.86 -11.06 -0.76
N LEU A 202 5.46 -11.51 0.42
CA LEU A 202 4.07 -11.61 0.85
C LEU A 202 3.85 -10.78 2.11
N ASP A 203 2.85 -9.91 2.08
CA ASP A 203 2.40 -9.11 3.22
C ASP A 203 0.86 -9.03 3.24
N PRO A 204 0.19 -10.19 3.40
CA PRO A 204 -1.26 -10.24 3.28
C PRO A 204 -1.94 -9.44 4.39
N PRO A 205 -3.17 -8.94 4.15
CA PRO A 205 -4.00 -8.45 5.25
C PRO A 205 -4.13 -9.51 6.35
N TYR A 206 -3.87 -9.10 7.59
CA TYR A 206 -3.83 -10.01 8.73
C TYR A 206 -4.90 -9.72 9.79
N ASN A 207 -5.88 -8.89 9.43
CA ASN A 207 -6.97 -8.47 10.30
C ASN A 207 -8.24 -8.10 9.49
N ARG A 208 -9.25 -7.57 10.16
CA ARG A 208 -10.56 -7.22 9.54
C ARG A 208 -10.52 -5.90 8.75
N HIS A 209 -9.39 -5.19 8.69
CA HIS A 209 -9.30 -3.90 8.03
C HIS A 209 -9.34 -4.08 6.51
N ARG A 210 -10.47 -3.68 5.91
CA ARG A 210 -10.64 -3.65 4.46
C ARG A 210 -9.97 -2.39 3.92
N TYR A 211 -8.88 -2.55 3.20
CA TYR A 211 -8.09 -1.44 2.67
C TYR A 211 -8.90 -0.57 1.69
N THR A 212 -9.72 -1.17 0.83
CA THR A 212 -10.66 -0.45 -0.04
C THR A 212 -11.63 0.45 0.73
N ALA A 213 -12.09 0.03 1.92
CA ALA A 213 -12.92 0.86 2.79
C ALA A 213 -12.12 1.98 3.48
N ASN A 214 -10.91 1.67 3.92
CA ASN A 214 -10.03 2.62 4.62
C ASN A 214 -9.47 3.71 3.71
N TYR A 215 -9.38 3.45 2.40
CA TYR A 215 -8.78 4.32 1.39
C TYR A 215 -9.77 4.66 0.26
N HIS A 216 -11.07 4.70 0.58
CA HIS A 216 -12.13 4.85 -0.43
C HIS A 216 -12.11 6.20 -1.19
N VAL A 217 -11.54 7.27 -0.61
CA VAL A 217 -11.37 8.55 -1.30
C VAL A 217 -10.30 8.41 -2.37
N TRP A 218 -9.22 7.69 -2.09
CA TRP A 218 -8.17 7.41 -3.08
C TRP A 218 -8.67 6.46 -4.17
N GLU A 219 -9.44 5.43 -3.80
CA GLU A 219 -10.16 4.60 -4.78
C GLU A 219 -11.02 5.45 -5.73
N THR A 220 -11.78 6.40 -5.18
CA THR A 220 -12.67 7.26 -5.98
C THR A 220 -11.88 8.25 -6.84
N LEU A 221 -10.82 8.84 -6.31
CA LEU A 221 -9.99 9.79 -7.05
C LEU A 221 -9.27 9.12 -8.24
N VAL A 222 -8.80 7.88 -8.05
CA VAL A 222 -8.11 7.11 -9.10
C VAL A 222 -9.10 6.56 -10.12
N ALA A 223 -10.23 5.98 -9.68
CA ALA A 223 -11.30 5.55 -10.58
C ALA A 223 -11.92 6.72 -11.37
N TRP A 224 -11.86 7.92 -10.78
CA TRP A 224 -12.45 9.15 -11.29
C TRP A 224 -13.91 9.03 -11.69
N ASP A 225 -14.65 8.34 -10.83
CA ASP A 225 -16.08 8.18 -10.93
C ASP A 225 -16.81 9.02 -9.86
N ALA A 226 -18.14 9.01 -9.94
CA ALA A 226 -19.02 9.70 -9.02
C ALA A 226 -19.96 8.70 -8.33
N PRO A 227 -19.44 7.79 -7.49
CA PRO A 227 -20.22 6.68 -6.96
C PRO A 227 -21.31 7.17 -6.01
N GLU A 228 -22.38 6.39 -5.89
CA GLU A 228 -23.28 6.52 -4.76
C GLU A 228 -22.51 6.28 -3.45
N HIS A 229 -22.90 7.00 -2.39
CA HIS A 229 -22.20 6.94 -1.12
C HIS A 229 -23.14 6.83 0.07
N TYR A 230 -22.63 6.31 1.18
CA TYR A 230 -23.38 6.14 2.42
C TYR A 230 -22.59 6.57 3.66
N GLY A 231 -23.34 6.87 4.73
CA GLY A 231 -22.80 7.27 6.01
C GLY A 231 -22.13 8.65 6.00
N VAL A 232 -21.73 9.11 7.19
CA VAL A 232 -21.11 10.44 7.34
C VAL A 232 -19.79 10.57 6.62
N ALA A 233 -19.06 9.47 6.44
CA ALA A 233 -17.79 9.42 5.74
C ALA A 233 -17.95 9.34 4.20
N CYS A 234 -19.18 9.32 3.67
CA CYS A 234 -19.43 9.21 2.24
C CYS A 234 -18.68 8.04 1.58
N LYS A 235 -18.75 6.86 2.19
CA LYS A 235 -18.11 5.65 1.64
C LYS A 235 -18.85 5.18 0.41
N ARG A 236 -18.13 4.72 -0.61
CA ARG A 236 -18.69 4.10 -1.82
C ARG A 236 -19.64 2.96 -1.46
N THR A 237 -20.83 2.88 -2.04
CA THR A 237 -21.78 1.78 -1.80
C THR A 237 -21.21 0.40 -2.11
N GLU A 238 -20.36 0.30 -3.15
CA GLU A 238 -19.59 -0.90 -3.51
C GLU A 238 -18.86 -1.53 -2.31
N VAL A 239 -18.27 -0.70 -1.44
CA VAL A 239 -17.56 -1.20 -0.24
C VAL A 239 -18.50 -1.99 0.67
N ARG A 240 -19.79 -1.64 0.73
CA ARG A 240 -20.78 -2.39 1.53
C ARG A 240 -21.22 -3.66 0.81
N ASP A 241 -21.39 -3.59 -0.50
CA ASP A 241 -22.11 -4.60 -1.27
C ASP A 241 -21.18 -5.70 -1.83
N GLU A 242 -19.89 -5.38 -2.06
CA GLU A 242 -18.90 -6.35 -2.51
C GLU A 242 -18.46 -7.34 -1.41
N PRO A 243 -18.17 -8.59 -1.79
CA PRO A 243 -17.70 -9.60 -0.84
C PRO A 243 -16.39 -9.17 -0.19
N THR A 244 -16.30 -9.37 1.12
CA THR A 244 -15.04 -9.14 1.85
C THR A 244 -14.01 -10.16 1.40
N SER A 245 -12.79 -9.72 1.06
CA SER A 245 -11.66 -10.59 0.71
C SER A 245 -11.46 -11.69 1.75
N VAL A 246 -11.08 -12.90 1.29
CA VAL A 246 -10.76 -14.03 2.17
C VAL A 246 -9.66 -13.71 3.17
N PHE A 247 -8.70 -12.84 2.80
CA PHE A 247 -7.64 -12.37 3.68
C PHE A 247 -8.15 -11.48 4.83
N ASN A 248 -9.36 -10.92 4.72
CA ASN A 248 -10.01 -10.18 5.79
C ASN A 248 -10.99 -11.01 6.62
N ARG A 249 -11.02 -12.34 6.45
CA ARG A 249 -11.91 -13.26 7.17
C ARG A 249 -11.11 -14.21 8.06
N LYS A 250 -11.24 -14.05 9.39
CA LYS A 250 -10.47 -14.81 10.40
C LYS A 250 -10.45 -16.34 10.20
N ARG A 251 -11.56 -16.92 9.73
CA ARG A 251 -11.69 -18.37 9.54
C ARG A 251 -11.12 -18.87 8.21
N GLU A 252 -11.15 -18.05 7.16
CA GLU A 252 -10.76 -18.45 5.80
C GLU A 252 -9.31 -18.06 5.48
N MET A 253 -8.81 -16.97 6.07
CA MET A 253 -7.50 -16.43 5.76
C MET A 253 -6.34 -17.43 5.94
N PRO A 254 -6.25 -18.26 7.02
CA PRO A 254 -5.15 -19.20 7.16
C PRO A 254 -5.04 -20.20 6.01
N ALA A 255 -6.18 -20.73 5.55
CA ALA A 255 -6.22 -21.65 4.41
C ALA A 255 -5.85 -20.93 3.10
N ALA A 256 -6.37 -19.71 2.89
CA ALA A 256 -6.02 -18.89 1.72
C ALA A 256 -4.52 -18.55 1.66
N LEU A 257 -3.91 -18.21 2.81
CA LEU A 257 -2.47 -17.93 2.87
C LEU A 257 -1.63 -19.20 2.62
N ALA A 258 -2.05 -20.34 3.16
CA ALA A 258 -1.37 -21.61 2.92
C ALA A 258 -1.38 -21.98 1.43
N GLU A 259 -2.52 -21.75 0.77
CA GLU A 259 -2.66 -21.97 -0.67
C GLU A 259 -1.76 -21.02 -1.47
N VAL A 260 -1.70 -19.74 -1.12
CA VAL A 260 -0.78 -18.78 -1.76
C VAL A 260 0.68 -19.19 -1.59
N VAL A 261 1.10 -19.54 -0.38
CA VAL A 261 2.51 -19.92 -0.11
C VAL A 261 2.88 -21.20 -0.84
N ALA A 262 1.98 -22.17 -0.90
CA ALA A 262 2.21 -23.40 -1.65
C ALA A 262 2.23 -23.17 -3.17
N GLY A 263 1.31 -22.36 -3.68
CA GLY A 263 1.04 -22.20 -5.11
C GLY A 263 1.92 -21.16 -5.82
N VAL A 264 2.48 -20.18 -5.11
CA VAL A 264 3.31 -19.14 -5.76
C VAL A 264 4.56 -19.78 -6.39
N ASP A 265 4.78 -19.52 -7.68
CA ASP A 265 5.96 -20.00 -8.40
C ASP A 265 7.16 -19.06 -8.12
N ALA A 266 7.95 -19.42 -7.11
CA ALA A 266 9.06 -18.60 -6.64
C ALA A 266 10.21 -19.41 -6.04
N GLY A 267 11.46 -19.03 -6.31
CA GLY A 267 12.63 -19.70 -5.73
C GLY A 267 12.71 -19.59 -4.21
N VAL A 268 12.39 -18.41 -3.66
CA VAL A 268 12.28 -18.16 -2.22
C VAL A 268 11.06 -17.30 -1.91
N VAL A 269 10.39 -17.58 -0.78
CA VAL A 269 9.29 -16.77 -0.25
C VAL A 269 9.77 -16.02 0.98
N VAL A 270 9.47 -14.72 1.02
CA VAL A 270 9.65 -13.84 2.18
C VAL A 270 8.27 -13.36 2.63
N LEU A 271 7.80 -13.82 3.78
CA LEU A 271 6.48 -13.48 4.31
C LEU A 271 6.63 -12.59 5.55
N SER A 272 6.08 -11.38 5.50
CA SER A 272 5.96 -10.52 6.68
C SER A 272 4.62 -10.74 7.38
N TYR A 273 4.66 -10.82 8.72
CA TYR A 273 3.47 -11.05 9.51
C TYR A 273 3.59 -10.49 10.92
N ASN A 274 2.57 -9.81 11.40
CA ASN A 274 2.57 -9.20 12.73
C ASN A 274 2.09 -10.20 13.82
N ASP A 275 2.60 -10.10 15.05
CA ASP A 275 2.19 -10.95 16.18
C ASP A 275 0.77 -10.68 16.72
N GLU A 276 0.16 -9.53 16.43
CA GLU A 276 -1.25 -9.23 16.77
C GLU A 276 -2.27 -9.87 15.78
N SER A 277 -1.78 -10.70 14.87
CA SER A 277 -2.56 -11.29 13.77
C SER A 277 -3.26 -12.60 14.15
N TRP A 278 -3.88 -13.27 13.17
CA TRP A 278 -4.68 -14.48 13.42
C TRP A 278 -3.89 -15.78 13.45
N ILE A 279 -2.73 -15.84 12.77
CA ILE A 279 -1.88 -17.03 12.69
C ILE A 279 -0.71 -16.86 13.67
N THR A 280 -0.45 -17.88 14.46
CA THR A 280 0.69 -17.92 15.39
C THR A 280 2.00 -18.12 14.64
N ARG A 281 3.13 -17.83 15.30
CA ARG A 281 4.46 -18.07 14.72
C ARG A 281 4.66 -19.53 14.29
N ASP A 282 4.27 -20.48 15.13
CA ASP A 282 4.47 -21.91 14.84
C ASP A 282 3.63 -22.34 13.63
N GLU A 283 2.38 -21.87 13.55
CA GLU A 283 1.52 -22.10 12.38
C GLU A 283 2.08 -21.47 11.10
N LEU A 284 2.73 -20.30 11.17
CA LEU A 284 3.42 -19.71 10.00
C LEU A 284 4.59 -20.59 9.54
N VAL A 285 5.36 -21.15 10.48
CA VAL A 285 6.47 -22.05 10.15
C VAL A 285 5.94 -23.32 9.47
N ASP A 286 4.91 -23.93 10.04
CA ASP A 286 4.29 -25.13 9.48
C ASP A 286 3.71 -24.88 8.09
N LEU A 287 3.03 -23.74 7.91
CA LEU A 287 2.48 -23.31 6.63
C LEU A 287 3.57 -23.15 5.56
N CYS A 288 4.69 -22.54 5.93
CA CYS A 288 5.82 -22.30 5.03
C CYS A 288 6.71 -23.54 4.78
N ALA A 289 6.62 -24.58 5.61
CA ALA A 289 7.47 -25.77 5.53
C ALA A 289 7.36 -26.53 4.21
N VAL A 290 6.24 -26.39 3.49
CA VAL A 290 6.03 -26.95 2.15
C VAL A 290 7.06 -26.45 1.12
N ARG A 291 7.76 -25.35 1.41
CA ARG A 291 8.79 -24.73 0.54
C ARG A 291 10.22 -25.17 0.86
N GLY A 292 10.43 -25.99 1.89
CA GLY A 292 11.76 -26.46 2.28
C GLY A 292 12.24 -25.89 3.61
N GLU A 293 13.44 -25.29 3.63
CA GLU A 293 14.02 -24.71 4.84
C GLU A 293 13.23 -23.46 5.24
N VAL A 294 12.86 -23.36 6.52
CA VAL A 294 12.16 -22.20 7.06
C VAL A 294 13.00 -21.54 8.15
N ARG A 295 13.09 -20.20 8.10
CA ARG A 295 13.69 -19.37 9.14
C ARG A 295 12.79 -18.20 9.48
N VAL A 296 12.77 -17.80 10.75
CA VAL A 296 11.97 -16.69 11.23
C VAL A 296 12.89 -15.65 11.84
N LEU A 297 12.90 -14.47 11.23
CA LEU A 297 13.54 -13.28 11.76
C LEU A 297 12.50 -12.47 12.56
N VAL A 298 12.90 -11.93 13.70
CA VAL A 298 12.00 -11.26 14.65
C VAL A 298 12.39 -9.79 14.74
N PHE A 299 11.44 -8.86 14.64
CA PHE A 299 11.73 -7.43 14.73
C PHE A 299 10.77 -6.76 15.72
N GLN A 300 11.32 -6.13 16.76
CA GLN A 300 10.51 -5.36 17.70
C GLN A 300 10.10 -4.02 17.09
N GLN A 301 8.82 -3.66 17.25
CA GLN A 301 8.23 -2.42 16.77
C GLN A 301 7.53 -1.71 17.93
N ASP A 302 7.67 -0.39 18.03
CA ASP A 302 6.79 0.41 18.89
C ASP A 302 5.38 0.48 18.30
N ARG A 303 4.36 0.21 19.12
CA ARG A 303 2.96 0.17 18.69
C ARG A 303 2.43 1.54 18.26
N TYR A 304 1.56 1.58 17.25
CA TYR A 304 0.95 2.82 16.75
C TYR A 304 0.10 3.52 17.83
N VAL A 305 0.21 4.86 17.87
CA VAL A 305 -0.24 5.77 18.95
C VAL A 305 -1.76 5.77 19.20
N GLY A 306 -2.57 5.12 18.33
CA GLY A 306 -4.00 4.90 18.59
C GLY A 306 -4.28 4.20 19.95
N ALA A 307 -3.41 3.29 20.36
CA ALA A 307 -3.46 2.63 21.67
C ALA A 307 -3.16 3.56 22.86
N ARG A 308 -2.55 4.73 22.63
CA ARG A 308 -2.23 5.75 23.65
C ARG A 308 -3.22 6.91 23.68
N ILE A 309 -3.99 7.10 22.60
CA ILE A 309 -4.95 8.21 22.45
C ILE A 309 -6.39 7.77 22.78
N GLY A 310 -6.76 6.53 22.45
CA GLY A 310 -8.11 5.98 22.68
C GLY A 310 -8.44 5.66 24.14
N ILE A 311 -7.53 5.94 25.07
CA ILE A 311 -7.75 5.70 26.49
C ILE A 311 -8.57 6.79 27.17
N HIS A 312 -8.85 7.95 26.57
CA HIS A 312 -9.67 8.99 27.23
C HIS A 312 -11.01 9.18 26.53
N GLY A 313 -12.11 9.10 27.29
CA GLY A 313 -13.45 9.40 26.83
C GLY A 313 -13.65 10.89 26.51
N PRO A 314 -14.79 11.28 25.92
CA PRO A 314 -15.12 12.68 25.64
C PRO A 314 -15.13 13.59 26.87
N ASP A 315 -15.22 13.00 28.07
CA ASP A 315 -15.20 13.63 29.39
C ASP A 315 -13.79 13.66 30.02
N GLY A 316 -12.76 13.21 29.31
CA GLY A 316 -11.38 13.17 29.76
C GLY A 316 -11.07 12.04 30.74
N ARG A 317 -11.99 11.09 30.98
CA ARG A 317 -11.76 9.95 31.87
C ARG A 317 -11.12 8.77 31.15
N PRO A 318 -10.23 8.01 31.82
CA PRO A 318 -9.67 6.81 31.24
C PRO A 318 -10.75 5.74 30.99
N VAL A 319 -10.95 5.33 29.74
CA VAL A 319 -11.91 4.31 29.28
C VAL A 319 -11.24 2.99 28.88
N GLY A 320 -9.93 2.84 29.11
CA GLY A 320 -9.18 1.60 28.88
C GLY A 320 -7.78 1.63 29.49
N GLU A 321 -7.18 0.45 29.66
CA GLU A 321 -5.78 0.29 30.07
C GLU A 321 -4.84 0.31 28.85
N VAL A 322 -3.65 0.88 29.03
CA VAL A 322 -2.58 0.80 28.02
C VAL A 322 -2.12 -0.66 27.92
N SER A 323 -2.61 -1.39 26.92
CA SER A 323 -2.07 -2.71 26.57
C SER A 323 -0.74 -2.57 25.80
N HIS A 324 0.01 -3.68 25.71
CA HIS A 324 1.37 -3.82 25.16
C HIS A 324 1.81 -2.68 24.23
N THR A 325 2.90 -1.99 24.61
CA THR A 325 3.45 -0.83 23.87
C THR A 325 4.37 -1.22 22.72
N ARG A 326 4.64 -2.52 22.56
CA ARG A 326 5.45 -3.10 21.50
C ARG A 326 4.69 -4.23 20.84
N ASN A 327 4.82 -4.34 19.53
CA ASN A 327 4.42 -5.48 18.73
C ASN A 327 5.65 -6.07 18.05
N VAL A 328 5.56 -7.34 17.67
CA VAL A 328 6.62 -8.09 17.01
C VAL A 328 6.22 -8.32 15.56
N GLU A 329 7.15 -8.04 14.66
CA GLU A 329 7.01 -8.36 13.25
C GLU A 329 7.89 -9.58 12.94
N TYR A 330 7.27 -10.64 12.44
CA TYR A 330 7.96 -11.82 11.93
C TYR A 330 8.22 -11.64 10.44
N VAL A 331 9.46 -11.91 10.02
CA VAL A 331 9.81 -12.11 8.60
C VAL A 331 10.23 -13.56 8.43
N VAL A 332 9.37 -14.33 7.78
CA VAL A 332 9.57 -15.75 7.50
C VAL A 332 10.25 -15.90 6.16
N LEU A 333 11.38 -16.62 6.12
CA LEU A 333 12.10 -17.01 4.92
C LEU A 333 11.82 -18.48 4.66
N ALA A 334 11.41 -18.83 3.43
CA ALA A 334 11.06 -20.21 3.09
C ALA A 334 11.51 -20.56 1.66
N GLY A 335 12.30 -21.63 1.49
CA GLY A 335 12.85 -22.03 0.20
C GLY A 335 14.02 -23.01 0.30
N ASP A 336 14.90 -23.00 -0.71
CA ASP A 336 16.14 -23.78 -0.69
C ASP A 336 17.02 -23.46 0.55
N ALA A 337 17.56 -24.50 1.18
CA ALA A 337 18.29 -24.38 2.43
C ALA A 337 19.56 -23.52 2.32
N ALA A 338 20.29 -23.58 1.20
CA ALA A 338 21.49 -22.77 1.03
C ALA A 338 21.11 -21.30 0.88
N THR A 339 20.06 -20.99 0.12
CA THR A 339 19.57 -19.61 -0.04
C THR A 339 19.03 -19.03 1.25
N VAL A 340 18.15 -19.74 1.96
CA VAL A 340 17.56 -19.27 3.22
C VAL A 340 18.62 -19.00 4.28
N ARG A 341 19.63 -19.88 4.42
CA ARG A 341 20.72 -19.69 5.39
C ARG A 341 21.63 -18.52 5.04
N ARG A 342 21.90 -18.28 3.74
CA ARG A 342 22.65 -17.08 3.30
C ARG A 342 21.90 -15.80 3.67
N MET A 343 20.60 -15.75 3.38
CA MET A 343 19.74 -14.62 3.69
C MET A 343 19.66 -14.35 5.20
N GLU A 344 19.43 -15.38 6.01
CA GLU A 344 19.41 -15.28 7.48
C GLU A 344 20.75 -14.74 8.02
N ALA A 345 21.88 -15.31 7.58
CA ALA A 345 23.21 -14.91 8.03
C ALA A 345 23.52 -13.44 7.69
N ALA A 346 23.01 -12.92 6.57
CA ALA A 346 23.24 -11.54 6.13
C ALA A 346 22.56 -10.48 7.00
N VAL A 347 21.42 -10.82 7.61
CA VAL A 347 20.70 -9.90 8.51
C VAL A 347 21.35 -9.85 9.90
N GLY A 348 22.07 -10.90 10.28
CA GLY A 348 22.82 -10.98 11.55
C GLY A 348 21.93 -10.77 12.78
N ASP A 349 22.51 -10.28 13.89
CA ASP A 349 21.82 -10.04 15.17
C ASP A 349 20.88 -8.81 15.15
N ARG A 350 20.60 -8.23 13.97
CA ARG A 350 19.64 -7.12 13.79
C ARG A 350 18.18 -7.55 14.00
N SER A 351 17.95 -8.85 14.17
CA SER A 351 16.66 -9.52 14.37
C SER A 351 16.38 -9.89 15.84
N ARG A 352 17.00 -9.20 16.81
CA ARG A 352 16.73 -9.37 18.25
C ARG A 352 16.16 -8.12 18.90
#